data_AF-A0A518B6I2-F1
#
_entry.id   AF-A0A518B6I2-F1
#
_cell.length_a   1.000
_cell.length_b   1.000
_cell.length_c   1.000
_cell.angle_alpha   90.00
_cell.angle_beta   90.00
_cell.angle_gamma   90.00
#
_symmetry.space_group_name_H-M   'P 1'
#
loop_
_entity.id
_entity.type
_entity.pdbx_description
1 polymer ?
#
loop_
_entity_poly.entity_id
_entity_poly.type
_entity_poly.pdbx_seq_one_letter_code
_entity_poly.pdbx_strand_id
1 'polypeptide(L)' 'MKKLIRNTILGLVLATPLVSTVGCQTYQVGQVLPSPFMLWDDVQYFPKGPSFPLLNELNAQRAAENERLNQK' A
#
# COMPACT_ATOMS: atom_id res chain seq x y z
N MET A 1 2.41 38.75 40.08
CA MET A 1 2.51 37.27 40.06
C MET A 1 1.26 36.58 39.51
N LYS A 2 0.04 36.82 40.03
CA LYS A 2 -1.21 36.17 39.54
C LYS A 2 -1.48 36.35 38.03
N LYS A 3 -1.21 37.55 37.47
CA LYS A 3 -1.36 37.83 36.03
C LYS A 3 -0.36 37.06 35.15
N LEU A 4 0.84 36.79 35.67
CA LEU A 4 1.87 36.02 34.98
C LEU A 4 1.46 34.54 34.90
N ILE A 5 0.99 33.99 36.03
CA ILE A 5 0.50 32.61 36.13
C ILE A 5 -0.74 32.40 35.23
N ARG A 6 -1.65 33.37 35.19
CA ARG A 6 -2.83 33.30 34.30
C ARG A 6 -2.43 33.25 32.82
N ASN A 7 -1.46 34.08 32.42
CA ASN A 7 -1.05 34.14 31.02
C ASN A 7 -0.26 32.89 30.60
N THR A 8 0.55 32.28 31.47
CA THR A 8 1.25 31.02 31.17
C THR A 8 0.28 29.84 31.04
N ILE A 9 -0.73 29.76 31.91
CA ILE A 9 -1.77 28.72 31.82
C ILE A 9 -2.57 28.87 30.51
N LEU A 10 -2.99 30.09 30.18
CA LEU A 10 -3.75 30.35 28.95
C LEU A 10 -2.94 29.98 27.70
N GLY A 11 -1.64 30.30 27.68
CA GLY A 11 -0.75 29.93 26.58
C GLY A 11 -0.60 28.43 26.40
N LEU A 12 -0.47 27.67 27.51
CA LEU A 12 -0.31 26.21 27.48
C LEU A 12 -1.56 25.50 26.95
N VAL A 13 -2.75 25.98 27.32
CA VAL A 13 -4.05 25.45 26.86
C VAL A 13 -4.26 25.73 25.37
N LEU A 14 -3.81 26.88 24.87
CA LEU A 14 -3.91 27.21 23.45
C LEU A 14 -2.90 26.43 22.59
N ALA A 15 -1.74 26.06 23.15
CA ALA A 15 -0.67 25.37 22.41
C ALA A 15 -0.89 23.84 22.28
N THR A 16 -1.68 23.23 23.17
CA THR A 16 -1.94 21.78 23.18
C THR A 16 -2.59 21.24 21.89
N PRO A 17 -3.62 21.88 21.30
CA PRO A 17 -4.23 21.36 20.06
C PRO A 17 -3.27 21.41 18.86
N LEU A 18 -2.38 22.40 18.78
CA LEU A 18 -1.39 22.52 17.69
C LEU A 18 -0.42 21.33 17.65
N VAL A 19 -0.06 20.78 18.81
CA VAL A 19 0.81 19.61 18.91
C VAL A 19 0.05 18.32 18.57
N SER A 20 -1.27 18.27 18.83
CA SER A 20 -2.09 17.10 18.49
C SER A 20 -2.41 16.96 16.99
N THR A 21 -2.34 18.05 16.22
CA THR A 21 -2.56 18.02 14.76
C THR A 21 -1.32 17.57 13.97
N VAL A 22 -0.14 17.57 14.58
CA VAL A 22 1.08 17.02 13.96
C VAL A 22 1.23 15.55 14.37
N GLY A 23 1.00 14.64 13.42
CA GLY A 23 1.26 13.22 13.64
C GLY A 23 2.75 12.97 13.88
N CYS A 24 3.07 11.97 14.70
CA CYS A 24 4.42 11.43 14.80
C CYS A 24 4.75 10.73 13.47
N GLN A 25 5.46 11.41 12.58
CA GLN A 25 5.83 10.87 11.28
C GLN A 25 6.64 9.58 11.49
N THR A 26 6.15 8.46 10.96
CA THR A 26 6.83 7.18 11.10
C THR A 26 8.02 7.13 10.14
N TYR A 27 9.23 7.17 10.70
CA TYR A 27 10.48 6.99 9.96
C TYR A 27 10.90 5.51 10.02
N GLN A 28 10.95 4.84 8.88
CA GLN A 28 11.39 3.45 8.78
C GLN A 28 12.35 3.30 7.61
N VAL A 29 13.43 2.53 7.80
CA VAL A 29 14.40 2.17 6.73
C VAL A 29 14.94 3.39 5.96
N GLY A 30 15.31 4.46 6.67
CA GLY A 30 15.94 5.61 6.02
C GLY A 30 14.97 6.63 5.39
N GLN A 31 13.67 6.36 5.38
CA GLN A 31 12.64 7.17 4.71
C GLN A 31 11.42 7.44 5.61
N VAL A 32 10.73 8.56 5.37
CA VAL A 32 9.47 8.88 6.04
C VAL A 32 8.34 8.19 5.27
N LEU A 33 7.57 7.34 5.96
CA LEU A 33 6.43 6.67 5.33
C LEU A 33 5.21 7.61 5.29
N PRO A 34 4.53 7.75 4.14
CA PRO A 34 3.30 8.55 4.01
C PRO A 34 2.14 8.06 4.87
N SER A 35 2.07 6.75 5.14
CA SER A 35 1.05 6.14 6.01
C SER A 35 1.66 5.03 6.87
N PRO A 36 1.17 4.83 8.10
CA PRO A 36 1.73 3.86 9.04
C PRO A 36 1.52 2.40 8.62
N PHE A 37 0.59 2.14 7.70
CA PHE A 37 0.24 0.79 7.24
C PHE A 37 0.83 0.43 5.88
N MET A 38 1.62 1.31 5.26
CA MET A 38 2.18 1.08 3.92
C MET A 38 3.03 -0.19 3.82
N LEU A 39 3.67 -0.61 4.91
CA LEU A 39 4.46 -1.86 4.92
C LEU A 39 3.61 -3.12 4.98
N TRP A 40 2.34 -2.99 5.36
CA TRP A 40 1.39 -4.10 5.52
C TRP A 40 0.31 -4.07 4.44
N ASP A 41 0.31 -3.02 3.61
CA ASP A 41 -0.60 -2.89 2.49
C ASP A 41 -0.02 -3.64 1.29
N ASP A 42 -0.30 -4.93 1.26
CA ASP A 42 0.08 -5.84 0.18
C ASP A 42 -0.77 -5.59 -1.07
N VAL A 43 -0.90 -4.34 -1.56
CA VAL A 43 -1.38 -4.10 -2.94
C VAL A 43 -0.24 -4.40 -3.90
N GLN A 44 0.18 -5.66 -3.94
CA GLN A 44 0.89 -6.18 -5.09
C GLN A 44 -0.16 -6.38 -6.17
N TYR A 45 -0.26 -5.44 -7.10
CA TYR A 45 -1.13 -5.61 -8.28
C TYR A 45 -0.67 -6.85 -9.04
N PHE A 46 -1.39 -7.95 -8.86
CA PHE A 46 -1.25 -9.12 -9.69
C PHE A 46 -2.14 -8.90 -10.91
N PRO A 47 -1.57 -8.60 -12.10
CA PRO A 47 -2.39 -8.59 -13.31
C PRO A 47 -3.09 -9.93 -13.40
N LYS A 48 -4.36 -9.93 -13.82
CA LYS A 48 -5.03 -11.19 -14.17
C LYS A 48 -4.10 -11.91 -15.14
N GLY A 49 -3.70 -13.13 -14.77
CA GLY A 49 -2.85 -13.96 -15.63
C GLY A 49 -3.43 -14.00 -17.05
N PRO A 50 -2.60 -14.23 -18.09
CA PRO A 50 -3.04 -14.12 -19.48
C PRO A 50 -4.37 -14.85 -19.64
N SER A 51 -5.43 -14.07 -19.82
CA SER A 51 -6.72 -14.65 -20.18
C SER A 51 -6.48 -15.27 -21.55
N PHE A 52 -6.56 -16.59 -21.64
CA PHE A 52 -6.67 -17.28 -22.92
C PHE A 52 -8.18 -17.33 -23.23
N PRO A 53 -8.79 -16.29 -23.85
CA PRO A 53 -10.21 -16.31 -24.21
C PRO A 53 -10.56 -17.41 -25.23
N LEU A 54 -9.55 -18.13 -25.73
CA LEU A 54 -9.61 -19.16 -26.75
C LEU A 54 -9.07 -20.50 -26.20
N LEU A 55 -9.63 -20.99 -25.10
CA LEU A 55 -9.35 -22.35 -24.61
C LEU A 55 -9.56 -23.40 -25.72
N ASN A 56 -10.53 -23.18 -26.60
CA ASN A 56 -10.80 -24.05 -27.73
C ASN A 56 -9.65 -24.08 -28.75
N GLU A 57 -9.06 -22.92 -29.09
CA GLU A 57 -7.92 -22.89 -30.03
C GLU A 57 -6.65 -23.41 -29.39
N LEU A 58 -6.43 -23.15 -28.10
CA LEU A 58 -5.29 -23.71 -27.37
C LEU A 58 -5.38 -25.23 -27.28
N ASN A 59 -6.57 -25.78 -27.06
CA ASN A 59 -6.81 -27.22 -27.07
C ASN A 59 -6.66 -27.82 -28.47
N ALA A 60 -7.12 -27.12 -29.51
CA ALA A 60 -6.93 -27.57 -30.90
C ALA A 60 -5.45 -27.58 -31.30
N GLN A 61 -4.67 -26.57 -30.92
CA GLN A 61 -3.23 -26.50 -31.16
C GLN A 61 -2.48 -27.63 -30.43
N ARG A 62 -2.83 -27.91 -29.17
CA ARG A 62 -2.25 -29.03 -28.41
C ARG A 62 -2.60 -30.40 -29.00
N ALA A 63 -3.83 -30.58 -29.48
CA ALA A 63 -4.22 -31.82 -30.13
C ALA A 63 -3.40 -32.06 -31.42
N ALA A 64 -3.26 -31.03 -32.26
CA ALA A 64 -2.46 -31.10 -33.48
C ALA A 64 -0.96 -31.35 -33.21
N GLU A 65 -0.42 -30.78 -32.12
CA GLU A 65 0.96 -31.02 -31.69
C GLU A 65 1.18 -32.49 -31.26
N ASN A 66 0.26 -33.05 -30.47
CA ASN A 66 0.31 -34.45 -30.04
C ASN A 66 0.23 -35.43 -31.21
N GLU A 67 -0.61 -35.16 -32.21
CA GLU A 67 -0.70 -35.99 -33.43
C GLU A 67 0.63 -36.02 -34.20
N ARG A 68 1.32 -34.87 -34.32
CA ARG A 68 2.64 -34.79 -34.98
C ARG A 68 3.72 -35.56 -34.21
N LEU A 69 3.65 -35.56 -32.88
CA LEU A 69 4.59 -36.30 -32.03
C LEU A 69 4.38 -37.81 -32.13
N ASN A 70 3.12 -38.26 -32.20
CA ASN A 70 2.79 -39.69 -32.34
C ASN A 70 3.05 -40.25 -33.75
N GLN A 71 3.23 -39.39 -34.76
CA GLN A 71 3.59 -39.78 -36.12
C GLN A 71 5.10 -39.96 -36.35
N LYS A 72 5.95 -39.61 -35.37
CA LYS A 72 7.38 -39.87 -35.38
C LYS A 72 7.70 -41.17 -34.64
#